data_AF-A0A654TKX8-F1
#
_entry.id   AF-A0A654TKX8-F1
#
_cell.length_a   1.000
_cell.length_b   1.000
_cell.length_c   1.000
_cell.angle_alpha   90.00
_cell.angle_beta   90.00
_cell.angle_gamma   90.00
#
_symmetry.space_group_name_H-M   'P 1'
#
loop_
_entity.id
_entity.type
_entity.pdbx_description
1 polymer ?
#
loop_
_entity_poly.entity_id
_entity_poly.type
_entity_poly.pdbx_seq_one_letter_code
_entity_poly.pdbx_strand_id
1 'polypeptide(L)'
;MRDRIAATGRAGIAAITADVETAQRRGEIRADIEARQLAFELHAYAMEANWALLLLDDDGAGERARTAIDAALARVGTTQEGVES
;
A
#
# COMPACT_ATOMS: atom_id res chain seq x y z
N MET A 1 -17.74 -15.64 10.92
CA MET A 1 -16.28 -15.43 10.84
C MET A 1 -15.88 -14.76 9.52
N ARG A 2 -16.28 -15.32 8.37
CA ARG A 2 -16.08 -14.73 7.02
C ARG A 2 -16.45 -13.25 6.92
N ASP A 3 -17.62 -12.85 7.41
CA ASP A 3 -18.09 -11.46 7.26
C ASP A 3 -17.26 -10.45 8.06
N ARG A 4 -16.71 -10.87 9.21
CA ARG A 4 -15.81 -10.03 10.01
C ARG A 4 -14.45 -9.87 9.33
N ILE A 5 -13.89 -10.96 8.79
CA ILE A 5 -12.65 -10.92 8.01
C ILE A 5 -12.83 -10.01 6.78
N ALA A 6 -13.97 -10.15 6.08
CA ALA A 6 -14.29 -9.32 4.94
C ALA A 6 -14.49 -7.84 5.32
N ALA A 7 -15.09 -7.56 6.49
CA ALA A 7 -15.24 -6.19 6.99
C ALA A 7 -13.88 -5.55 7.31
N THR A 8 -12.99 -6.29 7.97
CA THR A 8 -11.63 -5.80 8.27
C THR A 8 -10.82 -5.56 7.01
N GLY A 9 -10.85 -6.47 6.04
CA GLY A 9 -10.17 -6.28 4.74
C GLY A 9 -10.71 -5.08 3.98
N ARG A 10 -12.03 -4.90 3.91
CA ARG A 10 -12.66 -3.72 3.28
C ARG A 10 -12.27 -2.42 3.98
N ALA A 11 -12.24 -2.41 5.31
CA ALA A 11 -11.83 -1.23 6.07
C ALA A 11 -10.36 -0.87 5.84
N GLY A 12 -9.48 -1.87 5.77
CA GLY A 12 -8.06 -1.67 5.46
C GLY A 12 -7.84 -1.06 4.08
N ILE A 13 -8.45 -1.62 3.04
CA ILE A 13 -8.35 -1.08 1.68
C ILE A 13 -8.93 0.33 1.60
N ALA A 14 -10.08 0.58 2.25
CA ALA A 14 -10.71 1.90 2.24
C ALA A 14 -9.83 2.97 2.90
N ALA A 15 -9.20 2.64 4.04
CA ALA A 15 -8.28 3.55 4.72
C ALA A 15 -7.08 3.90 3.83
N ILE A 16 -6.42 2.89 3.25
CA ILE A 16 -5.26 3.10 2.36
C ILE A 16 -5.67 3.89 1.12
N THR A 17 -6.86 3.64 0.56
CA THR A 17 -7.37 4.40 -0.59
C THR A 17 -7.46 5.90 -0.26
N ALA A 18 -8.02 6.25 0.90
CA ALA A 18 -8.14 7.64 1.33
C ALA A 18 -6.77 8.31 1.56
N ASP A 19 -5.78 7.56 2.03
CA ASP A 19 -4.41 8.04 2.18
C ASP A 19 -3.74 8.28 0.82
N VAL A 20 -3.91 7.37 -0.15
CA VAL A 20 -3.41 7.56 -1.53
C VAL A 20 -4.04 8.79 -2.18
N GLU A 21 -5.35 8.97 -2.07
CA GLU A 21 -6.04 10.16 -2.58
C GLU A 21 -5.55 11.45 -1.90
N THR A 22 -5.19 11.37 -0.62
CA THR A 22 -4.60 12.51 0.11
C THR A 22 -3.20 12.84 -0.42
N ALA A 23 -2.36 11.83 -0.61
CA ALA A 23 -1.04 11.98 -1.19
C ALA A 23 -1.10 12.54 -2.62
N GLN A 24 -2.10 12.12 -3.42
CA GLN A 24 -2.36 12.70 -4.75
C GLN A 24 -2.72 14.18 -4.68
N ARG A 25 -3.61 14.59 -3.75
CA ARG A 25 -3.95 16.01 -3.54
C ARG A 25 -2.75 16.86 -3.12
N ARG A 26 -1.75 16.26 -2.47
CA ARG A 26 -0.49 16.91 -2.08
C ARG A 26 0.57 16.89 -3.17
N GLY A 27 0.34 16.18 -4.27
CA GLY A 27 1.32 15.99 -5.32
C GLY A 27 2.47 15.06 -4.93
N GLU A 28 2.28 14.19 -3.93
CA GLU A 28 3.28 13.19 -3.51
C GLU A 28 3.18 11.91 -4.38
N ILE A 29 1.96 11.58 -4.83
CA ILE A 29 1.67 10.48 -5.76
C ILE A 29 1.08 11.07 -7.04
N ARG A 30 1.45 10.53 -8.20
CA ARG A 30 0.92 11.01 -9.49
C ARG A 30 -0.61 10.87 -9.55
N ALA A 31 -1.27 11.87 -10.12
CA ALA A 31 -2.73 11.96 -10.17
C ALA A 31 -3.39 10.97 -11.15
N ASP A 32 -2.61 10.37 -12.07
CA ASP A 32 -3.08 9.38 -13.03
C ASP A 32 -3.17 7.95 -12.45
N ILE A 33 -2.65 7.75 -11.25
CA ILE A 33 -2.68 6.46 -10.55
C ILE A 33 -4.08 6.17 -10.04
N GLU A 34 -4.59 4.98 -10.33
CA GLU A 34 -5.84 4.49 -9.76
C GLU A 34 -5.61 4.15 -8.27
N ALA A 35 -6.24 4.94 -7.38
CA ALA A 35 -5.96 4.89 -5.95
C ALA A 35 -6.38 3.57 -5.28
N ARG A 36 -7.50 2.98 -5.71
CA ARG A 36 -8.01 1.72 -5.18
C ARG A 36 -7.12 0.54 -5.56
N GLN A 37 -6.53 0.55 -6.75
CA GLN A 37 -5.60 -0.46 -7.25
C GLN A 37 -4.31 -0.41 -6.45
N LEU A 38 -3.74 0.78 -6.24
CA LEU A 38 -2.57 0.92 -5.38
C LEU A 38 -2.88 0.47 -3.95
N ALA A 39 -4.03 0.87 -3.39
CA ALA A 39 -4.45 0.43 -2.06
C ALA A 39 -4.62 -1.09 -1.95
N PHE A 40 -5.13 -1.74 -3.00
CA PHE A 40 -5.23 -3.19 -3.09
C PHE A 40 -3.84 -3.85 -3.03
N GLU A 41 -2.87 -3.36 -3.81
CA GLU A 41 -1.50 -3.88 -3.80
C GLU A 41 -0.84 -3.74 -2.43
N LEU A 42 -0.89 -2.55 -1.83
CA LEU A 42 -0.31 -2.27 -0.51
C LEU A 42 -0.94 -3.15 0.58
N HIS A 43 -2.26 -3.32 0.54
CA HIS A 43 -2.96 -4.20 1.47
C HIS A 43 -2.58 -5.68 1.27
N ALA A 44 -2.38 -6.12 0.02
CA ALA A 44 -1.98 -7.49 -0.29
C ALA A 44 -0.60 -7.82 0.28
N TYR A 45 0.39 -6.91 0.18
CA TYR A 45 1.71 -7.12 0.78
C TYR A 45 1.63 -7.24 2.30
N ALA A 46 0.87 -6.35 2.95
CA ALA A 46 0.68 -6.40 4.40
C ALA A 46 -0.03 -7.69 4.83
N MET A 47 -1.01 -8.16 4.05
CA MET A 47 -1.74 -9.38 4.37
C MET A 47 -0.90 -10.63 4.17
N GLU A 48 -0.09 -10.70 3.10
CA GLU A 48 0.83 -11.81 2.90
C GLU A 48 1.84 -11.89 4.04
N ALA A 49 2.41 -10.75 4.48
CA ALA A 49 3.31 -10.74 5.63
C ALA A 49 2.63 -11.21 6.92
N ASN A 50 1.37 -10.82 7.15
CA ASN A 50 0.60 -11.29 8.29
C ASN A 50 0.40 -12.81 8.27
N TRP A 51 0.04 -13.39 7.10
CA TRP A 51 -0.13 -14.83 6.98
C TRP A 51 1.18 -15.60 7.12
N ALA A 52 2.25 -15.12 6.48
CA ALA A 52 3.56 -15.74 6.55
C ALA A 52 4.12 -15.75 7.98
N LEU A 53 3.95 -14.64 8.73
CA LEU A 53 4.34 -14.58 10.13
C LEU A 53 3.50 -15.53 11.00
N LEU A 54 2.17 -15.53 10.86
CA LEU A 54 1.28 -16.27 11.76
C LEU A 54 1.19 -17.78 11.46
N LEU A 55 1.42 -18.18 10.22
CA LEU A 55 1.18 -19.57 9.77
C LEU A 55 2.47 -20.31 9.38
N LEU A 56 3.53 -19.59 9.01
CA LEU A 56 4.74 -20.17 8.44
C LEU A 56 6.00 -19.89 9.28
N ASP A 57 5.86 -19.21 10.42
CA ASP A 57 6.97 -18.77 11.29
C ASP A 57 8.05 -17.98 10.52
N ASP A 58 7.64 -17.22 9.50
CA ASP A 58 8.56 -16.45 8.67
C ASP A 58 8.78 -15.04 9.23
N ASP A 59 9.77 -14.93 10.12
CA ASP A 59 10.18 -13.66 10.74
C ASP A 59 10.64 -12.61 9.71
N GLY A 60 11.02 -13.03 8.50
CA GLY A 60 11.46 -12.13 7.43
C GLY A 60 10.30 -11.52 6.63
N ALA A 61 9.06 -11.97 6.84
CA ALA A 61 7.93 -11.56 6.02
C ALA A 61 7.61 -10.06 6.12
N GLY A 62 7.80 -9.46 7.30
CA GLY A 62 7.60 -8.03 7.49
C GLY A 62 8.55 -7.17 6.65
N GLU A 63 9.84 -7.52 6.60
CA GLU A 63 10.84 -6.81 5.79
C GLU A 63 10.56 -6.94 4.30
N ARG A 64 10.08 -8.10 3.84
CA ARG A 64 9.68 -8.28 2.44
C ARG A 64 8.46 -7.43 2.08
N ALA A 65 7.47 -7.33 2.96
CA ALA A 65 6.34 -6.44 2.73
C ALA A 65 6.76 -4.96 2.69
N ARG A 66 7.65 -4.52 3.59
CA ARG A 66 8.22 -3.16 3.55
C ARG A 66 8.91 -2.87 2.22
N THR A 67 9.82 -3.76 1.82
CA THR A 67 10.53 -3.64 0.53
C THR A 67 9.57 -3.54 -0.65
N ALA A 68 8.51 -4.36 -0.67
CA ALA A 68 7.52 -4.34 -1.74
C ALA A 68 6.66 -3.07 -1.74
N ILE A 69 6.29 -2.57 -0.56
CA ILE A 69 5.57 -1.30 -0.38
C ILE A 69 6.42 -0.13 -0.85
N ASP A 70 7.69 -0.07 -0.43
CA ASP A 70 8.62 1.00 -0.84
C ASP A 70 8.80 1.00 -2.36
N ALA A 71 8.97 -0.18 -2.97
CA ALA A 71 9.06 -0.31 -4.41
C ALA A 71 7.76 0.13 -5.12
N ALA A 72 6.59 -0.20 -4.56
CA ALA A 72 5.32 0.23 -5.11
C ALA A 72 5.15 1.75 -5.04
N LEU A 73 5.49 2.37 -3.90
CA LEU A 73 5.44 3.82 -3.70
C LEU A 73 6.45 4.56 -4.60
N ALA A 74 7.66 4.05 -4.74
CA ALA A 74 8.67 4.62 -5.63
C ALA A 74 8.23 4.62 -7.10
N ARG A 75 7.49 3.57 -7.55
CA ARG A 75 6.94 3.53 -8.91
C ARG A 75 5.91 4.61 -9.18
N VAL A 76 5.13 5.01 -8.18
CA VAL A 76 3.96 5.91 -8.32
C VAL A 76 4.21 7.34 -7.85
N GLY A 77 5.32 7.56 -7.14
CA GLY A 77 5.73 8.89 -6.68
C GLY A 77 5.93 9.86 -7.84
N THR A 78 5.76 11.14 -7.55
CA THR A 78 6.16 12.21 -8.48
C THR A 78 7.67 12.39 -8.43
N THR A 79 8.36 12.32 -9.56
CA THR A 79 9.76 12.76 -9.63
C THR A 79 9.75 14.28 -9.53
N GLN A 80 10.37 14.87 -8.49
CA GLN A 80 10.75 16.28 -8.54
C GLN A 80 11.90 16.42 -9.56
N GLU A 81 11.59 16.45 -10.86
CA GLU A 81 12.53 16.99 -11.85
C GLU A 81 12.33 18.51 -11.94
N GLY A 82 13.29 19.26 -11.38
CA GLY A 82 13.66 20.60 -11.82
C GLY A 82 12.72 21.76 -11.46
N VAL A 83 12.92 22.36 -10.29
CA VAL A 83 12.83 23.82 -10.16
C VAL A 83 14.20 24.30 -9.70
N GLU A 84 15.15 24.30 -10.64
CA GLU A 84 16.26 25.25 -10.59
C GLU A 84 15.85 26.41 -11.50
N SER A 85 15.59 27.57 -10.87
CA SER A 85 15.46 28.87 -11.54
C SER A 85 16.80 29.57 -11.59
#